data_AF-X0WPF2-F1
#
_entry.id   AF-X0WPF2-F1
#
_cell.length_a   1.000
_cell.length_b   1.000
_cell.length_c   1.000
_cell.angle_alpha   90.00
_cell.angle_beta   90.00
_cell.angle_gamma   90.00
#
_symmetry.space_group_name_H-M   'P 1'
#
loop_
_entity.id
_entity.type
_entity.pdbx_description
1 polymer ?
#
loop_
_entity_poly.entity_id
_entity_poly.type
_entity_poly.pdbx_seq_one_letter_code
_entity_poly.pdbx_strand_id
1 'polypeptide(L)'
;RGRDADTGTGNPTTGRGKIFENDLRLDMIEAARLAGVDYSVQIVYNGKREPVAVYAGDIVDSHIEACRYANKHYVHDPVDTKDYDIIIRNSYPQARQAGVGPPGGMRDGGSSIVILQNPMCRSTFHSLREHRWYRNTSWWETFYRESVSGDRGGGNVGQHIIFSQYVAKKDLINVYRQPNVKVARTWEEVLGYLEPAHRGGARAALFPYSQIQHPPLKLS
;
A
#
# COMPACT_ATOMS: atom_id res chain seq x y z
N ARG A 1 5.87 7.81 24.96
CA ARG A 1 6.06 6.39 24.57
C ARG A 1 5.36 6.19 23.23
N GLY A 2 6.14 6.11 22.16
CA GLY A 2 5.64 6.02 20.79
C GLY A 2 4.93 4.70 20.55
N ARG A 3 3.77 4.74 19.92
CA ARG A 3 3.14 3.56 19.33
C ARG A 3 3.52 3.60 17.86
N ASP A 4 4.50 2.77 17.50
CA ASP A 4 4.78 2.46 16.11
C ASP A 4 3.52 1.89 15.47
N ALA A 5 3.30 2.27 14.21
CA ALA A 5 2.17 1.82 13.42
C ALA A 5 2.37 0.34 13.05
N ASP A 6 2.15 -0.54 14.03
CA ASP A 6 2.11 -1.97 13.82
C ASP A 6 0.71 -2.37 13.32
N THR A 7 0.66 -2.87 12.09
CA THR A 7 -0.55 -3.40 11.46
C THR A 7 -0.75 -4.89 11.70
N GLY A 8 -0.13 -5.47 12.73
CA GLY A 8 -0.38 -6.82 13.21
C GLY A 8 -0.48 -6.83 14.72
N THR A 9 -1.11 -7.85 15.28
CA THR A 9 -0.91 -8.26 16.69
C THR A 9 0.58 -8.10 17.04
N GLY A 10 0.94 -7.54 18.21
CA GLY A 10 2.34 -7.16 18.57
C GLY A 10 3.39 -8.29 18.63
N ASN A 11 3.23 -9.36 17.85
CA ASN A 11 4.16 -10.42 17.58
C ASN A 11 5.18 -9.98 16.50
N PRO A 12 6.48 -9.94 16.84
CA PRO A 12 7.55 -9.52 15.95
C PRO A 12 7.79 -10.44 14.75
N THR A 13 7.20 -11.64 14.68
CA THR A 13 7.30 -12.55 13.52
C THR A 13 6.23 -12.27 12.46
N THR A 14 5.24 -11.42 12.77
CA THR A 14 4.14 -11.09 11.84
C THR A 14 4.38 -9.76 11.11
N GLY A 15 3.76 -9.58 9.94
CA GLY A 15 3.85 -8.36 9.14
C GLY A 15 4.11 -8.59 7.65
N ARG A 16 4.17 -7.50 6.88
CA ARG A 16 4.42 -7.56 5.43
C ARG A 16 5.78 -8.18 5.13
N GLY A 17 5.83 -9.07 4.14
CA GLY A 17 7.08 -9.68 3.67
C GLY A 17 7.68 -10.76 4.59
N LYS A 18 7.07 -11.05 5.75
CA LYS A 18 7.49 -12.14 6.64
C LYS A 18 6.78 -13.43 6.24
N ILE A 19 7.47 -14.26 5.45
CA ILE A 19 6.90 -15.46 4.84
C ILE A 19 7.41 -16.73 5.54
N PHE A 20 8.71 -16.81 5.81
CA PHE A 20 9.38 -18.03 6.29
C PHE A 20 9.39 -18.16 7.82
N GLU A 21 9.62 -17.05 8.52
CA GLU A 21 9.61 -16.95 9.99
C GLU A 21 8.39 -16.13 10.43
N ASN A 22 7.22 -16.77 10.47
CA ASN A 22 5.94 -16.10 10.77
C ASN A 22 5.01 -17.03 11.56
N ASP A 23 4.79 -16.73 12.84
CA ASP A 23 3.99 -17.59 13.73
C ASP A 23 2.53 -17.64 13.31
N LEU A 24 1.96 -16.53 12.82
CA LEU A 24 0.59 -16.51 12.31
C LEU A 24 0.44 -17.45 11.11
N ARG A 25 1.50 -17.61 10.30
CA ARG A 25 1.48 -18.58 9.21
C ARG A 25 1.49 -20.02 9.73
N LEU A 26 2.13 -20.31 10.86
CA LEU A 26 2.10 -21.64 11.46
C LEU A 26 0.66 -22.02 11.87
N ASP A 27 -0.06 -21.10 12.51
CA ASP A 27 -1.49 -21.30 12.84
C ASP A 27 -2.33 -21.55 11.58
N MET A 28 -2.06 -20.82 10.49
CA MET A 28 -2.75 -21.03 9.21
C MET A 28 -2.46 -22.41 8.60
N ILE A 29 -1.22 -22.91 8.73
CA ILE A 29 -0.85 -24.25 8.27
C ILE A 29 -1.56 -25.30 9.11
N GLU A 30 -1.54 -25.18 10.44
CA GLU A 30 -2.22 -26.11 11.34
C GLU A 30 -3.72 -26.19 11.01
N ALA A 31 -4.38 -25.04 10.89
CA ALA A 31 -5.79 -24.97 10.51
C ALA A 31 -6.08 -25.62 9.15
N ALA A 32 -5.22 -25.41 8.15
CA ALA A 32 -5.36 -26.03 6.83
C ALA A 32 -5.21 -27.55 6.90
N ARG A 33 -4.28 -28.07 7.71
CA ARG A 33 -4.11 -29.51 7.93
C ARG A 33 -5.29 -30.12 8.68
N LEU A 34 -5.78 -29.47 9.72
CA LEU A 34 -6.98 -29.91 10.45
C LEU A 34 -8.22 -29.94 9.54
N ALA A 35 -8.30 -29.05 8.56
CA ALA A 35 -9.34 -29.02 7.55
C ALA A 35 -9.15 -30.03 6.40
N GLY A 36 -8.05 -30.81 6.38
CA GLY A 36 -7.77 -31.78 5.33
C GLY A 36 -7.40 -31.16 3.97
N VAL A 37 -6.77 -29.98 3.97
CA VAL A 37 -6.26 -29.36 2.74
C VAL A 37 -4.88 -29.93 2.41
N ASP A 38 -4.83 -30.90 1.50
CA ASP A 38 -3.60 -31.64 1.19
C ASP A 38 -2.88 -31.18 -0.09
N TYR A 39 -3.52 -30.33 -0.89
CA TYR A 39 -2.98 -29.91 -2.19
C TYR A 39 -3.28 -28.43 -2.45
N SER A 40 -2.30 -27.70 -2.98
CA SER A 40 -2.47 -26.32 -3.43
C SER A 40 -1.88 -26.09 -4.81
N VAL A 41 -2.46 -25.14 -5.55
CA VAL A 41 -1.93 -24.64 -6.82
C VAL A 41 -1.70 -23.16 -6.70
N GLN A 42 -0.43 -22.75 -6.80
CA GLN A 42 0.02 -21.37 -6.68
C GLN A 42 0.40 -20.87 -8.08
N ILE A 43 -0.15 -19.74 -8.49
CA ILE A 43 0.09 -19.15 -9.81
C ILE A 43 0.72 -17.78 -9.64
N VAL A 44 1.88 -17.57 -10.27
CA VAL A 44 2.55 -16.27 -10.32
C VAL A 44 2.28 -15.63 -11.66
N TYR A 45 1.87 -14.36 -11.64
CA TYR A 45 1.53 -13.59 -12.83
C TYR A 45 2.55 -12.49 -13.12
N ASN A 46 2.74 -12.15 -14.39
CA ASN A 46 3.51 -10.96 -14.79
C ASN A 46 2.64 -9.69 -14.80
N GLY A 47 3.24 -8.55 -15.17
CA GLY A 47 2.53 -7.26 -15.29
C GLY A 47 1.37 -7.24 -16.30
N LYS A 48 1.33 -8.17 -17.25
CA LYS A 48 0.21 -8.37 -18.21
C LYS A 48 -0.88 -9.31 -17.68
N ARG A 49 -0.72 -9.84 -16.46
CA ARG A 49 -1.59 -10.86 -15.84
C ARG A 49 -1.52 -12.22 -16.54
N GLU A 50 -0.42 -12.51 -17.21
CA GLU A 50 -0.16 -13.81 -17.81
C GLU A 50 0.50 -14.72 -16.75
N PRO A 51 0.08 -15.99 -16.61
CA PRO A 51 0.78 -16.95 -15.75
C PRO A 51 2.22 -17.15 -16.24
N VAL A 52 3.20 -16.95 -15.36
CA VAL A 52 4.63 -17.12 -15.65
C VAL A 52 5.30 -18.22 -14.82
N ALA A 53 4.61 -18.73 -13.80
CA ALA A 53 4.98 -19.94 -13.09
C ALA A 53 3.76 -20.53 -12.38
N VAL A 54 3.76 -21.86 -12.25
CA VAL A 54 2.76 -22.62 -11.51
C VAL A 54 3.48 -23.60 -10.60
N TYR A 55 3.18 -23.57 -9.31
CA TYR A 55 3.70 -24.50 -8.32
C TYR A 55 2.51 -25.25 -7.71
N ALA A 56 2.53 -26.57 -7.79
CA ALA A 56 1.43 -27.40 -7.33
C ALA A 56 1.95 -28.58 -6.51
N GLY A 57 1.27 -28.92 -5.43
CA GLY A 57 1.70 -29.96 -4.51
C GLY A 57 1.27 -29.67 -3.08
N ASP A 58 2.10 -30.07 -2.13
CA ASP A 58 1.88 -29.80 -0.70
C ASP A 58 1.63 -28.31 -0.43
N ILE A 59 0.68 -28.00 0.46
CA ILE A 59 0.24 -26.63 0.76
C ILE A 59 1.38 -25.72 1.26
N VAL A 60 2.39 -26.28 1.92
CA VAL A 60 3.53 -25.53 2.45
C VAL A 60 4.59 -25.38 1.38
N ASP A 61 5.03 -26.49 0.80
CA ASP A 61 6.15 -26.50 -0.14
C ASP A 61 5.83 -25.72 -1.43
N SER A 62 4.66 -25.95 -2.01
CA SER A 62 4.24 -25.25 -3.23
C SER A 62 4.13 -23.73 -3.03
N HIS A 63 3.66 -23.29 -1.85
CA HIS A 63 3.62 -21.87 -1.50
C HIS A 63 5.01 -21.27 -1.30
N ILE A 64 5.90 -21.98 -0.60
CA ILE A 64 7.28 -21.53 -0.38
C ILE A 64 8.00 -21.31 -1.71
N GLU A 65 7.95 -22.29 -2.61
CA GLU A 65 8.60 -22.18 -3.92
C GLU A 65 7.98 -21.08 -4.78
N ALA A 66 6.65 -20.94 -4.76
CA ALA A 66 5.98 -19.83 -5.41
C ALA A 66 6.42 -18.47 -4.86
N CYS A 67 6.57 -18.31 -3.54
CA CYS A 67 7.05 -17.09 -2.91
C CYS A 67 8.50 -16.77 -3.27
N ARG A 68 9.39 -17.79 -3.29
CA ARG A 68 10.78 -17.61 -3.75
C ARG A 68 10.85 -17.11 -5.18
N TYR A 69 10.01 -17.66 -6.06
CA TYR A 69 9.92 -17.21 -7.44
C TYR A 69 9.32 -15.82 -7.56
N ALA A 70 8.18 -15.56 -6.90
CA ALA A 70 7.47 -14.29 -6.90
C ALA A 70 8.34 -13.13 -6.38
N ASN A 71 9.17 -13.36 -5.36
CA ASN A 71 10.09 -12.35 -4.84
C ASN A 71 10.99 -11.77 -5.96
N LYS A 72 11.41 -12.58 -6.95
CA LYS A 72 12.22 -12.12 -8.08
C LYS A 72 11.50 -11.12 -8.99
N HIS A 73 10.16 -11.12 -8.99
CA HIS A 73 9.34 -10.23 -9.83
C HIS A 73 8.93 -8.94 -9.12
N TYR A 74 8.75 -9.00 -7.80
CA TYR A 74 8.18 -7.90 -7.02
C TYR A 74 9.19 -7.12 -6.18
N VAL A 75 10.39 -7.67 -5.99
CA VAL A 75 11.46 -6.96 -5.29
C VAL A 75 11.91 -5.75 -6.10
N HIS A 76 12.19 -4.65 -5.40
CA HIS A 76 12.96 -3.53 -5.94
C HIS A 76 14.23 -3.33 -5.11
N ASP A 77 15.23 -2.67 -5.70
CA ASP A 77 16.44 -2.30 -4.97
C ASP A 77 16.09 -1.42 -3.77
N PRO A 78 16.86 -1.48 -2.65
CA PRO A 78 16.66 -0.57 -1.54
C PRO A 78 16.68 0.89 -2.02
N VAL A 79 15.59 1.62 -1.74
CA VAL A 79 15.46 3.04 -2.06
C VAL A 79 15.40 3.82 -0.76
N ASP A 80 16.39 4.70 -0.53
CA ASP A 80 16.25 5.74 0.48
C ASP A 80 15.37 6.86 -0.07
N THR A 81 14.18 7.00 0.50
CA THR A 81 13.20 8.00 0.06
C THR A 81 13.65 9.44 0.35
N LYS A 82 14.75 9.65 1.09
CA LYS A 82 15.37 10.96 1.31
C LYS A 82 16.21 11.46 0.14
N ASP A 83 16.65 10.57 -0.75
CA ASP A 83 17.49 10.92 -1.90
C ASP A 83 16.71 11.56 -3.06
N TYR A 84 15.39 11.61 -2.93
CA TYR A 84 14.47 12.04 -3.98
C TYR A 84 13.58 13.17 -3.49
N ASP A 85 13.41 14.18 -4.32
CA ASP A 85 12.55 15.32 -4.07
C ASP A 85 11.07 14.95 -4.32
N ILE A 86 10.85 13.99 -5.22
CA ILE A 86 9.53 13.52 -5.64
C ILE A 86 9.46 12.00 -5.53
N ILE A 87 8.44 11.47 -4.85
CA ILE A 87 8.14 10.03 -4.83
C ILE A 87 6.80 9.79 -5.49
N ILE A 88 6.80 9.04 -6.60
CA ILE A 88 5.62 8.68 -7.38
C ILE A 88 5.28 7.21 -7.11
N ARG A 89 4.07 6.95 -6.62
CA ARG A 89 3.57 5.60 -6.35
C ARG A 89 2.33 5.35 -7.18
N ASN A 90 2.36 4.35 -8.03
CA ASN A 90 1.17 3.86 -8.70
C ASN A 90 0.54 2.73 -7.89
N SER A 91 -0.74 2.92 -7.56
CA SER A 91 -1.50 2.01 -6.72
C SER A 91 -1.96 0.72 -7.42
N TYR A 92 -1.73 0.58 -8.73
CA TYR A 92 -2.00 -0.67 -9.43
C TYR A 92 -1.20 -1.83 -8.79
N PRO A 93 -1.78 -3.06 -8.71
CA PRO A 93 -3.13 -3.45 -9.11
C PRO A 93 -4.21 -3.22 -8.04
N GLN A 94 -3.84 -2.77 -6.83
CA GLN A 94 -4.73 -2.68 -5.67
C GLN A 94 -5.31 -1.28 -5.44
N ALA A 95 -5.54 -0.51 -6.50
CA ALA A 95 -5.98 0.89 -6.43
C ALA A 95 -7.22 1.10 -5.53
N ARG A 96 -8.18 0.17 -5.54
CA ARG A 96 -9.40 0.27 -4.73
C ARG A 96 -9.15 0.32 -3.22
N GLN A 97 -8.08 -0.29 -2.71
CA GLN A 97 -7.75 -0.37 -1.28
C GLN A 97 -6.37 0.22 -0.96
N ALA A 98 -5.82 1.01 -1.90
CA ALA A 98 -4.49 1.54 -1.76
C ALA A 98 -4.37 2.45 -0.53
N GLY A 99 -3.26 2.29 0.20
CA GLY A 99 -2.81 3.30 1.14
C GLY A 99 -2.52 4.60 0.39
N VAL A 100 -3.19 5.69 0.76
CA VAL A 100 -3.09 6.96 0.05
C VAL A 100 -2.02 7.86 0.66
N GLY A 101 -1.82 7.87 1.98
CA GLY A 101 -0.84 8.74 2.63
C GLY A 101 0.61 8.54 2.15
N PRO A 102 1.46 9.57 2.30
CA PRO A 102 2.82 9.56 1.79
C PRO A 102 3.64 8.38 2.33
N PRO A 103 4.67 7.93 1.61
CA PRO A 103 5.60 6.96 2.18
C PRO A 103 6.36 7.57 3.36
N GLY A 104 6.72 6.73 4.33
CA GLY A 104 7.57 7.13 5.43
C GLY A 104 8.97 7.55 4.97
N GLY A 105 9.64 8.38 5.78
CA GLY A 105 11.06 8.67 5.60
C GLY A 105 11.41 9.60 4.45
N MET A 106 10.44 10.22 3.77
CA MET A 106 10.70 11.17 2.68
C MET A 106 11.56 12.36 3.13
N ARG A 107 12.24 12.97 2.16
CA ARG A 107 12.91 14.26 2.31
C ARG A 107 11.92 15.33 2.80
N ASP A 108 12.34 16.15 3.76
CA ASP A 108 11.58 17.31 4.23
C ASP A 108 11.33 18.30 3.07
N GLY A 109 10.09 18.78 2.96
CA GLY A 109 9.63 19.60 1.84
C GLY A 109 9.38 18.84 0.54
N GLY A 110 9.67 17.53 0.49
CA GLY A 110 9.46 16.69 -0.69
C GLY A 110 7.99 16.59 -1.11
N SER A 111 7.76 16.13 -2.35
CA SER A 111 6.42 15.91 -2.90
C SER A 111 6.12 14.43 -3.09
N SER A 112 5.01 13.97 -2.52
CA SER A 112 4.51 12.62 -2.74
C SER A 112 3.41 12.65 -3.78
N ILE A 113 3.41 11.70 -4.71
CA ILE A 113 2.33 11.50 -5.68
C ILE A 113 1.82 10.08 -5.53
N VAL A 114 0.51 9.92 -5.38
CA VAL A 114 -0.15 8.63 -5.49
C VAL A 114 -1.10 8.62 -6.68
N ILE A 115 -0.85 7.71 -7.62
CA ILE A 115 -1.71 7.49 -8.79
C ILE A 115 -2.79 6.49 -8.40
N LEU A 116 -4.04 6.93 -8.44
CA LEU A 116 -5.21 6.18 -7.96
C LEU A 116 -6.25 6.00 -9.09
N GLN A 117 -5.87 5.31 -10.16
CA GLN A 117 -6.75 5.12 -11.31
C GLN A 117 -7.68 3.92 -11.10
N ASN A 118 -8.89 4.19 -10.60
CA ASN A 118 -9.98 3.23 -10.48
C ASN A 118 -11.32 3.95 -10.66
N PRO A 119 -12.27 3.45 -11.46
CA PRO A 119 -13.57 4.11 -11.66
C PRO A 119 -14.39 4.37 -10.39
N MET A 120 -14.21 3.55 -9.35
CA MET A 120 -14.82 3.76 -8.03
C MET A 120 -13.91 4.53 -7.06
N CYS A 121 -12.75 5.00 -7.55
CA CYS A 121 -11.67 5.57 -6.78
C CYS A 121 -11.26 4.61 -5.65
N ARG A 122 -11.39 5.05 -4.40
CA ARG A 122 -11.13 4.24 -3.21
C ARG A 122 -12.42 3.63 -2.67
N SER A 123 -12.35 2.37 -2.22
CA SER A 123 -13.38 1.79 -1.37
C SER A 123 -13.36 2.52 -0.03
N THR A 124 -14.42 3.27 0.24
CA THR A 124 -14.68 3.83 1.56
C THR A 124 -15.22 2.77 2.53
N PHE A 125 -15.79 1.69 1.98
CA PHE A 125 -16.34 0.58 2.75
C PHE A 125 -15.29 -0.50 3.00
N HIS A 126 -15.03 -0.79 4.27
CA HIS A 126 -14.18 -1.90 4.72
C HIS A 126 -14.91 -2.59 5.88
N SER A 127 -15.62 -3.69 5.61
CA SER A 127 -16.50 -4.37 6.58
C SER A 127 -15.82 -4.73 7.90
N LEU A 128 -14.54 -5.14 7.86
CA LEU A 128 -13.73 -5.37 9.06
C LEU A 128 -13.46 -4.11 9.89
N ARG A 129 -13.37 -2.93 9.26
CA ARG A 129 -13.22 -1.65 9.98
C ARG A 129 -14.56 -1.26 10.60
N GLU A 130 -15.66 -1.43 9.88
CA GLU A 130 -17.00 -1.19 10.43
C GLU A 130 -17.24 -2.04 11.68
N HIS A 131 -16.90 -3.34 11.66
CA HIS A 131 -17.04 -4.21 12.85
C HIS A 131 -16.05 -3.85 13.98
N ARG A 132 -14.76 -3.62 13.69
CA ARG A 132 -13.75 -3.32 14.72
C ARG A 132 -13.94 -1.96 15.40
N TRP A 133 -14.56 -1.01 14.71
CA TRP A 133 -14.75 0.37 15.19
C TRP A 133 -16.23 0.74 15.34
N TYR A 134 -17.13 -0.24 15.36
CA TYR A 134 -18.55 -0.01 15.55
C TYR A 134 -18.80 0.63 16.92
N ARG A 135 -19.19 1.91 16.93
CA ARG A 135 -19.50 2.67 18.15
C ARG A 135 -20.99 2.98 18.31
N ASN A 136 -21.86 2.23 17.61
CA ASN A 136 -23.30 2.51 17.56
C ASN A 136 -23.62 3.96 17.08
N THR A 137 -22.72 4.51 16.26
CA THR A 137 -22.85 5.82 15.61
C THR A 137 -23.19 5.61 14.15
N SER A 138 -23.88 6.58 13.53
CA SER A 138 -24.16 6.48 12.10
C SER A 138 -22.85 6.46 11.30
N TRP A 139 -22.88 5.79 10.14
CA TRP A 139 -21.73 5.77 9.22
C TRP A 139 -21.22 7.20 8.96
N TRP A 140 -22.14 8.16 8.78
CA TRP A 140 -21.82 9.57 8.57
C TRP A 140 -21.06 10.19 9.75
N GLU A 141 -21.45 9.92 10.99
CA GLU A 141 -20.76 10.44 12.18
C GLU A 141 -19.37 9.84 12.39
N THR A 142 -19.20 8.54 12.12
CA THR A 142 -17.89 7.87 12.18
C THR A 142 -16.97 8.42 11.09
N PHE A 143 -17.45 8.51 9.86
CA PHE A 143 -16.65 8.99 8.72
C PHE A 143 -16.29 10.49 8.82
N TYR A 144 -17.23 11.35 9.25
CA TYR A 144 -16.97 12.78 9.45
C TYR A 144 -15.99 13.07 10.60
N ARG A 145 -15.94 12.20 11.63
CA ARG A 145 -15.08 12.41 12.81
C ARG A 145 -13.72 11.72 12.71
N GLU A 146 -13.63 10.53 12.10
CA GLU A 146 -12.40 9.72 12.16
C GLU A 146 -11.36 10.01 11.09
N SER A 147 -11.65 10.89 10.12
CA SER A 147 -10.68 11.19 9.06
C SER A 147 -9.61 12.23 9.45
N VAL A 148 -9.52 12.60 10.73
CA VAL A 148 -8.35 13.31 11.29
C VAL A 148 -7.25 12.32 11.74
N SER A 149 -7.49 11.01 11.58
CA SER A 149 -6.38 10.10 11.33
C SER A 149 -5.89 10.38 9.90
N GLY A 150 -5.12 11.45 9.66
CA GLY A 150 -3.77 11.45 10.15
C GLY A 150 -3.16 10.12 9.73
N ASP A 151 -2.93 9.93 8.42
CA ASP A 151 -1.92 8.97 7.97
C ASP A 151 -0.61 9.45 8.61
N ARG A 152 -0.42 9.06 9.87
CA ARG A 152 0.75 9.25 10.69
C ARG A 152 1.83 8.42 10.03
N GLY A 153 2.53 9.03 9.08
CA GLY A 153 3.51 8.32 8.30
C GLY A 153 4.25 9.25 7.35
N GLY A 154 5.29 9.88 7.87
CA GLY A 154 6.40 10.33 7.04
C GLY A 154 6.60 11.84 7.03
N GLY A 155 7.60 12.30 7.77
CA GLY A 155 8.33 13.56 7.55
C GLY A 155 7.51 14.84 7.41
N ASN A 156 8.19 15.97 7.23
CA ASN A 156 7.53 17.21 6.83
C ASN A 156 7.32 17.19 5.31
N VAL A 157 6.45 16.32 4.78
CA VAL A 157 6.14 16.31 3.35
C VAL A 157 5.50 17.64 2.97
N GLY A 158 6.12 18.36 2.04
CA GLY A 158 5.67 19.68 1.61
C GLY A 158 4.32 19.63 0.92
N GLN A 159 4.10 18.59 0.09
CA GLN A 159 2.80 18.30 -0.51
C GLN A 159 2.59 16.83 -0.84
N HIS A 160 1.34 16.38 -0.74
CA HIS A 160 0.91 15.05 -1.13
C HIS A 160 -0.19 15.15 -2.19
N ILE A 161 0.10 14.73 -3.41
CA ILE A 161 -0.75 14.86 -4.58
C ILE A 161 -1.42 13.51 -4.86
N ILE A 162 -2.75 13.51 -4.86
CA ILE A 162 -3.54 12.35 -5.29
C ILE A 162 -3.96 12.59 -6.74
N PHE A 163 -3.42 11.79 -7.65
CA PHE A 163 -3.71 11.87 -9.07
C PHE A 163 -4.74 10.79 -9.46
N SER A 164 -5.94 11.21 -9.83
CA SER A 164 -6.98 10.33 -10.37
C SER A 164 -8.07 11.08 -11.11
N GLN A 165 -8.46 10.59 -12.27
CA GLN A 165 -9.57 11.16 -13.04
C GLN A 165 -10.95 10.82 -12.44
N TYR A 166 -10.99 9.91 -11.47
CA TYR A 166 -12.22 9.35 -10.89
C TYR A 166 -12.51 9.85 -9.48
N VAL A 167 -11.79 10.85 -8.98
CA VAL A 167 -12.04 11.41 -7.65
C VAL A 167 -13.42 12.05 -7.61
N ALA A 168 -14.29 11.52 -6.75
CA ALA A 168 -15.63 12.04 -6.49
C ALA A 168 -15.68 12.80 -5.16
N LYS A 169 -16.74 13.60 -4.96
CA LYS A 169 -16.95 14.38 -3.73
C LYS A 169 -16.92 13.51 -2.46
N LYS A 170 -17.41 12.27 -2.54
CA LYS A 170 -17.34 11.29 -1.43
C LYS A 170 -15.91 11.00 -0.97
N ASP A 171 -14.96 11.02 -1.89
CA ASP A 171 -13.56 10.74 -1.60
C ASP A 171 -12.97 11.95 -0.87
N LEU A 172 -13.29 13.17 -1.34
CA LEU A 172 -12.86 14.46 -0.80
C LEU A 172 -13.17 14.68 0.69
N ILE A 173 -14.27 14.10 1.18
CA ILE A 173 -14.76 14.34 2.55
C ILE A 173 -13.81 13.78 3.63
N ASN A 174 -12.97 12.79 3.29
CA ASN A 174 -12.21 12.02 4.29
C ASN A 174 -10.69 12.20 4.18
N VAL A 175 -10.12 12.03 2.99
CA VAL A 175 -8.64 12.01 2.86
C VAL A 175 -8.04 13.42 2.76
N TYR A 176 -8.84 14.43 2.39
CA TYR A 176 -8.33 15.63 1.72
C TYR A 176 -8.47 16.93 2.54
N ARG A 177 -8.66 16.83 3.86
CA ARG A 177 -8.77 18.02 4.73
C ARG A 177 -7.43 18.65 5.12
N GLN A 178 -6.31 17.97 4.86
CA GLN A 178 -5.00 18.52 5.21
C GLN A 178 -4.55 19.56 4.17
N PRO A 179 -4.03 20.74 4.59
CA PRO A 179 -3.65 21.82 3.66
C PRO A 179 -2.61 21.42 2.61
N ASN A 180 -1.73 20.48 2.95
CA ASN A 180 -0.67 19.95 2.09
C ASN A 180 -1.14 18.83 1.14
N VAL A 181 -2.39 18.37 1.24
CA VAL A 181 -2.95 17.39 0.29
C VAL A 181 -3.57 18.11 -0.90
N LYS A 182 -3.18 17.71 -2.11
CA LYS A 182 -3.68 18.23 -3.39
C LYS A 182 -4.35 17.12 -4.19
N VAL A 183 -5.33 17.49 -5.01
CA VAL A 183 -6.03 16.58 -5.91
C VAL A 183 -5.81 17.04 -7.32
N ALA A 184 -5.35 16.12 -8.17
CA ALA A 184 -5.20 16.34 -9.60
C ALA A 184 -6.04 15.30 -10.36
N ARG A 185 -6.78 15.75 -11.37
CA ARG A 185 -7.54 14.92 -12.32
C ARG A 185 -6.78 14.71 -13.61
N THR A 186 -5.91 15.64 -13.97
CA THR A 186 -5.02 15.54 -15.13
C THR A 186 -3.56 15.59 -14.71
N TRP A 187 -2.66 15.18 -15.60
CA TRP A 187 -1.23 15.22 -15.31
C TRP A 187 -0.69 16.64 -15.33
N GLU A 188 -1.28 17.52 -16.13
CA GLU A 188 -0.95 18.95 -16.18
C GLU A 188 -1.20 19.63 -14.84
N GLU A 189 -2.29 19.27 -14.15
CA GLU A 189 -2.54 19.74 -12.78
C GLU A 189 -1.47 19.25 -11.80
N VAL A 190 -0.99 18.01 -11.95
CA VAL A 190 0.14 17.48 -11.15
C VAL A 190 1.39 18.33 -11.39
N LEU A 191 1.74 18.61 -12.64
CA LEU A 191 2.90 19.43 -12.98
C LEU A 191 2.77 20.86 -12.44
N GLY A 192 1.58 21.46 -12.53
CA GLY A 192 1.30 22.78 -11.97
C GLY A 192 1.51 22.88 -10.46
N TYR A 193 1.40 21.77 -9.71
CA TYR A 193 1.76 21.71 -8.30
C TYR A 193 3.26 21.48 -8.05
N LEU A 194 3.93 20.74 -8.93
CA LEU A 194 5.35 20.38 -8.76
C LEU A 194 6.31 21.49 -9.17
N GLU A 195 6.06 22.16 -10.29
CA GLU A 195 6.98 23.15 -10.86
C GLU A 195 7.30 24.32 -9.90
N PRO A 196 6.32 24.91 -9.17
CA PRO A 196 6.63 25.96 -8.22
C PRO A 196 7.40 25.46 -7.00
N ALA A 197 7.19 24.19 -6.61
CA ALA A 197 7.79 23.58 -5.42
C ALA A 197 9.23 23.09 -5.65
N HIS A 198 9.57 22.71 -6.88
CA HIS A 198 10.85 22.09 -7.23
C HIS A 198 11.56 22.83 -8.38
N ARG A 199 12.06 24.03 -8.10
CA ARG A 199 12.79 24.85 -9.10
C ARG A 199 14.22 24.33 -9.31
N GLY A 200 14.65 24.25 -10.56
CA GLY A 200 16.05 23.92 -10.90
C GLY A 200 16.35 22.43 -11.14
N GLY A 201 15.31 21.62 -11.31
CA GLY A 201 15.42 20.17 -11.54
C GLY A 201 15.18 19.37 -10.26
N ALA A 202 14.40 18.30 -10.35
CA ALA A 202 14.08 17.42 -9.23
C ALA A 202 14.42 15.96 -9.56
N ARG A 203 14.90 15.25 -8.54
CA ARG A 203 15.06 13.79 -8.61
C ARG A 203 13.76 13.13 -8.21
N ALA A 204 13.27 12.24 -9.06
CA ALA A 204 12.03 11.50 -8.81
C ALA A 204 12.31 9.99 -8.73
N ALA A 205 11.67 9.31 -7.77
CA ALA A 205 11.57 7.85 -7.75
C ALA A 205 10.15 7.42 -8.14
N LEU A 206 10.04 6.41 -9.01
CA LEU A 206 8.77 5.84 -9.45
C LEU A 206 8.63 4.39 -9.00
N PHE A 207 7.55 4.11 -8.28
CA PHE A 207 7.10 2.78 -7.91
C PHE A 207 5.86 2.43 -8.74
N PRO A 208 6.02 1.76 -9.90
CA PRO A 208 4.92 1.51 -10.83
C PRO A 208 3.85 0.56 -10.29
N TYR A 209 4.19 -0.26 -9.29
CA TYR A 209 3.32 -1.26 -8.70
C TYR A 209 3.41 -1.25 -7.16
N SER A 210 3.30 -0.05 -6.58
CA SER A 210 3.72 0.23 -5.20
C SER A 210 3.00 -0.59 -4.12
N GLN A 211 1.85 -1.20 -4.45
CA GLN A 211 1.08 -1.99 -3.49
C GLN A 211 1.58 -3.44 -3.37
N ILE A 212 2.26 -3.94 -4.41
CA ILE A 212 2.79 -5.31 -4.45
C ILE A 212 4.32 -5.34 -4.46
N GLN A 213 4.97 -4.23 -4.84
CA GLN A 213 6.42 -4.06 -4.74
C GLN A 213 6.88 -4.03 -3.28
N HIS A 214 8.04 -4.60 -3.02
CA HIS A 214 8.64 -4.63 -1.68
C HIS A 214 10.17 -4.53 -1.74
N PRO A 215 10.83 -4.06 -0.67
CA PRO A 215 12.28 -4.16 -0.54
C PRO A 215 12.73 -5.63 -0.45
N PRO A 216 14.03 -5.93 -0.51
CA PRO A 216 14.53 -7.30 -0.38
C PRO A 216 14.00 -8.00 0.88
N LEU A 217 13.50 -9.23 0.71
CA LEU A 217 12.99 -10.06 1.79
C LEU A 217 14.04 -11.10 2.22
N LYS A 218 13.96 -11.51 3.50
CA LYS A 218 14.68 -12.70 3.97
C LYS A 218 13.96 -13.93 3.42
N LEU A 219 14.65 -14.73 2.60
CA LEU A 219 14.10 -15.93 1.96
C LEU A 219 14.46 -17.23 2.70
N SER A 220 15.09 -17.15 3.87
CA SER A 220 15.58 -18.30 4.64
C SER A 220 15.45 -18.05 6.13
#